data_AF-A0A2V6D136-F1
#
_entry.id   AF-A0A2V6D136-F1
#
_cell.length_a   1.000
_cell.length_b   1.000
_cell.length_c   1.000
_cell.angle_alpha   90.00
_cell.angle_beta   90.00
_cell.angle_gamma   90.00
#
_symmetry.space_group_name_H-M   'P 1'
#
loop_
_entity.id
_entity.type
_entity.pdbx_description
1 polymer ?
#
loop_
_entity_poly.entity_id
_entity_poly.type
_entity_poly.pdbx_seq_one_letter_code
_entity_poly.pdbx_strand_id
1 'polypeptide(L)' 'TAEALNTAFEFLADATSPNFHPVVRDAKDVAAGAVLITIIASSVIGAIIFWPHVQDLLKQ' A
#
# COMPACT_ATOMS: atom_id res chain seq x y z
N THR A 1 -8.14 0.58 -0.37
CA THR A 1 -8.26 -0.40 -1.48
C THR A 1 -7.05 -1.29 -1.59
N ALA A 2 -5.82 -0.76 -1.61
CA ALA A 2 -4.60 -1.58 -1.66
C ALA A 2 -4.46 -2.56 -0.47
N GLU A 3 -4.81 -2.14 0.74
CA GLU A 3 -4.81 -2.99 1.95
C GLU A 3 -5.85 -4.11 1.86
N ALA A 4 -7.10 -3.78 1.50
CA ALA A 4 -8.16 -4.77 1.30
C ALA A 4 -7.81 -5.81 0.22
N LEU A 5 -7.09 -5.39 -0.83
CA LEU A 5 -6.58 -6.27 -1.88
C LEU A 5 -5.46 -7.17 -1.34
N ASN A 6 -4.54 -6.64 -0.53
CA ASN A 6 -3.47 -7.41 0.11
C ASN A 6 -4.06 -8.50 1.04
N THR A 7 -5.04 -8.14 1.88
CA THR A 7 -5.76 -9.07 2.76
C THR A 7 -6.54 -10.13 1.96
N ALA A 8 -7.17 -9.76 0.83
CA ALA A 8 -7.84 -10.73 -0.03
C ALA A 8 -6.86 -11.73 -0.66
N PHE A 9 -5.66 -11.27 -1.05
CA PHE A 9 -4.59 -12.15 -1.55
C PHE A 9 -4.00 -13.04 -0.44
N GLU A 10 -3.87 -12.54 0.79
CA GLU A 10 -3.49 -13.37 1.93
C GLU A 10 -4.50 -14.49 2.17
N PHE A 11 -5.81 -14.18 2.19
CA PHE A 11 -6.86 -15.18 2.35
C PHE A 11 -6.88 -16.20 1.20
N LEU A 12 -6.69 -15.77 -0.05
CA LEU A 12 -6.58 -16.67 -1.20
C LEU A 12 -5.37 -17.59 -1.10
N ALA A 13 -4.22 -17.06 -0.67
CA ALA A 13 -3.00 -17.83 -0.50
C ALA A 13 -3.14 -18.86 0.63
N ASP A 14 -3.75 -18.48 1.76
CA ASP A 14 -3.99 -19.38 2.88
C ASP A 14 -5.04 -20.46 2.54
N ALA A 15 -6.05 -20.13 1.71
CA ALA A 15 -7.04 -21.09 1.23
C ALA A 15 -6.47 -22.09 0.20
N THR A 16 -5.52 -21.67 -0.63
CA THR A 16 -4.87 -22.52 -1.65
C THR A 16 -3.67 -23.30 -1.10
N SER A 17 -3.04 -22.81 -0.04
CA SER A 17 -1.85 -23.42 0.58
C SER A 17 -1.90 -23.28 2.11
N PRO A 18 -2.67 -24.14 2.80
CA PRO A 18 -2.88 -24.05 4.26
C PRO A 18 -1.65 -24.41 5.10
N ASN A 19 -0.61 -25.00 4.49
CA ASN A 19 0.68 -25.24 5.14
C ASN A 19 1.67 -24.15 4.74
N PHE A 20 2.61 -23.82 5.63
CA PHE A 20 3.60 -22.77 5.38
C PHE A 20 4.44 -23.11 4.13
N HIS A 21 4.27 -22.33 3.07
CA HIS A 21 5.07 -22.43 1.85
C HIS A 21 5.97 -21.19 1.70
N PRO A 22 7.30 -21.34 1.58
CA PRO A 22 8.22 -20.20 1.49
C PRO A 22 7.91 -19.27 0.32
N VAL A 23 7.38 -19.79 -0.79
CA VAL A 23 6.96 -18.99 -1.96
C VAL A 23 5.76 -18.09 -1.64
N VAL A 24 4.83 -18.55 -0.79
CA VAL A 24 3.66 -17.77 -0.37
C VAL A 24 4.09 -16.60 0.52
N ARG A 25 5.07 -16.83 1.40
CA ARG A 25 5.65 -15.75 2.22
C ARG A 25 6.24 -14.65 1.33
N ASP A 26 7.10 -15.03 0.38
CA ASP A 26 7.76 -14.06 -0.49
C ASP A 26 6.74 -13.31 -1.37
N ALA A 27 5.65 -13.97 -1.79
CA ALA A 27 4.54 -13.33 -2.50
C ALA A 27 3.80 -12.29 -1.63
N LYS A 28 3.56 -12.59 -0.34
CA LYS A 28 2.95 -11.65 0.62
C LYS A 28 3.86 -10.42 0.83
N ASP A 29 5.17 -10.61 0.94
CA ASP A 29 6.14 -9.52 1.11
C ASP A 29 6.16 -8.58 -0.11
N VAL A 30 6.10 -9.13 -1.34
CA VAL A 30 6.03 -8.32 -2.56
C VAL A 30 4.73 -7.52 -2.64
N ALA A 31 3.60 -8.12 -2.24
CA ALA A 31 2.31 -7.45 -2.25
C ALA A 31 2.27 -6.28 -1.23
N ALA A 32 2.83 -6.47 -0.04
CA ALA A 32 3.02 -5.38 0.93
C ALA A 32 3.94 -4.27 0.39
N GLY A 33 5.02 -4.63 -0.31
CA GLY A 33 5.91 -3.67 -0.98
C GLY A 33 5.20 -2.82 -2.03
N ALA A 34 4.31 -3.40 -2.82
CA ALA A 34 3.52 -2.66 -3.81
C ALA A 34 2.57 -1.64 -3.16
N VAL A 35 1.95 -2.00 -2.03
CA VAL A 35 1.10 -1.08 -1.25
C VAL A 35 1.91 0.11 -0.73
N LEU A 36 3.12 -0.12 -0.22
CA LEU A 36 3.99 0.93 0.28
C LEU A 36 4.35 1.95 -0.81
N ILE A 37 4.74 1.48 -2.01
CA ILE A 37 5.04 2.35 -3.15
C ILE A 37 3.81 3.19 -3.53
N THR A 38 2.63 2.58 -3.52
CA THR A 38 1.37 3.26 -3.84
C THR A 38 1.05 4.37 -2.84
N ILE A 39 1.27 4.12 -1.54
CA ILE A 39 1.07 5.13 -0.49
C ILE A 39 2.05 6.29 -0.66
N ILE A 40 3.34 6.01 -0.90
CA ILE A 40 4.35 7.06 -1.09
C ILE A 40 3.99 7.93 -2.31
N ALA A 41 3.64 7.32 -3.44
CA ALA A 41 3.25 8.06 -4.65
C ALA A 41 2.01 8.93 -4.40
N SER A 42 1.00 8.39 -3.74
CA SER A 42 -0.22 9.12 -3.36
C SER A 42 0.09 10.31 -2.45
N SER A 43 0.93 10.12 -1.42
CA SER A 43 1.36 11.19 -0.52
C SER A 43 2.14 12.29 -1.23
N VAL A 44 3.03 11.94 -2.17
CA VAL A 44 3.79 12.92 -2.96
C VAL A 44 2.85 13.75 -3.85
N ILE A 45 1.91 13.10 -4.54
CA ILE A 45 0.94 13.81 -5.39
C ILE A 45 0.05 14.72 -4.54
N GLY A 46 -0.44 14.22 -3.40
CA GLY A 46 -1.19 15.02 -2.44
C GLY A 46 -0.40 16.22 -1.95
N ALA A 47 0.88 16.03 -1.58
CA ALA A 47 1.74 17.12 -1.16
C ALA A 47 1.89 18.18 -2.27
N ILE A 48 2.13 17.79 -3.53
CA ILE A 48 2.24 18.74 -4.65
C ILE A 48 0.96 19.58 -4.82
N ILE A 49 -0.21 18.97 -4.70
CA ILE A 49 -1.51 19.65 -4.86
C ILE A 49 -1.81 20.59 -3.69
N PHE A 50 -1.59 20.12 -2.46
CA PHE A 50 -1.94 20.84 -1.24
C PHE A 50 -0.87 21.82 -0.76
N TRP A 51 0.38 21.66 -1.17
CA TRP A 51 1.49 22.56 -0.80
C TRP A 51 1.19 24.04 -1.00
N PRO A 52 0.73 24.53 -2.18
CA PRO A 52 0.43 25.96 -2.35
C PRO A 52 -0.71 26.43 -1.42
N HIS A 53 -1.76 25.63 -1.27
CA HIS A 53 -2.90 25.96 -0.41
C HIS A 53 -2.51 26.02 1.08
N VAL A 54 -1.65 25.11 1.54
CA VAL A 54 -1.13 25.11 2.92
C VAL A 54 -0.19 26.28 3.15
N GLN A 55 0.65 26.63 2.16
CA GLN A 55 1.51 27.81 2.25
C GLN A 55 0.70 29.11 2.34
N ASP A 56 -0.40 29.22 1.59
CA ASP A 56 -1.27 30.40 1.64
C ASP A 56 -2.06 30.47 2.96
N LEU A 57 -2.47 29.33 3.52
CA LEU A 57 -3.11 29.25 4.84
C LEU A 57 -2.16 29.62 5.99
N LEU A 58 -0.89 29.21 5.92
CA LEU A 58 0.12 29.51 6.95
C LEU A 58 0.62 30.96 6.92
N LYS A 59 0.39 31.67 5.80
CA LYS A 59 0.77 33.08 5.64
C LYS A 59 -0.35 34.06 6.03
N GLN A 60 -1.57 33.57 6.28
CA GLN A 60 -2.66 34.33 6.91
C GLN A 60 -2.46 34.42 8.42
#